data_AF-M2YF28-F1
#
_entry.id   AF-M2YF28-F1
#
_cell.length_a   1.000
_cell.length_b   1.000
_cell.length_c   1.000
_cell.angle_alpha   90.00
_cell.angle_beta   90.00
_cell.angle_gamma   90.00
#
_symmetry.space_group_name_H-M   'P 1'
#
loop_
_entity.id
_entity.type
_entity.pdbx_description
1 polymer ?
#
loop_
_entity_poly.entity_id
_entity_poly.type
_entity_poly.pdbx_seq_one_letter_code
_entity_poly.pdbx_strand_id
1 'polypeptide(L)' 'MAGGLPAQRTGQGDAQRVSDDQVRRARLAVANGALGVDDCVQLLDMLGLTLDEDGQAPVQR' A
#
# COMPACT_ATOMS: atom_id res chain seq x y z
N MET A 1 8.10 -37.23 18.17
CA MET A 1 7.85 -36.38 16.98
C MET A 1 6.73 -35.42 17.33
N ALA A 2 7.05 -34.17 17.66
CA ALA A 2 6.05 -33.13 17.92
C ALA A 2 6.31 -32.00 16.91
N GLY A 3 5.41 -31.86 15.93
CA GLY A 3 5.41 -30.76 14.98
C GLY A 3 5.04 -29.48 15.71
N GLY A 4 6.05 -28.64 15.98
CA GLY A 4 5.85 -27.31 16.53
C GLY A 4 5.31 -26.39 15.45
N LEU A 5 4.03 -26.02 15.54
CA LEU A 5 3.52 -24.86 14.83
C LEU A 5 4.34 -23.64 15.28
N PRO A 6 4.80 -22.76 14.36
CA PRO A 6 5.63 -21.63 14.73
C PRO A 6 4.90 -20.75 15.74
N ALA A 7 5.62 -20.35 16.80
CA ALA A 7 5.08 -19.54 17.88
C ALA A 7 4.42 -18.27 17.35
N GLN A 8 3.23 -17.97 17.87
CA GLN A 8 2.52 -16.72 17.67
C GLN A 8 3.46 -15.55 17.94
N ARG A 9 3.73 -14.75 16.89
CA ARG A 9 4.61 -13.59 16.92
C ARG A 9 3.99 -12.56 17.88
N THR A 10 4.37 -12.63 19.15
CA THR A 10 4.04 -11.63 20.17
C THR A 10 4.90 -10.41 19.89
N GLY A 11 4.53 -9.69 18.84
CA GLY A 11 5.11 -8.42 18.40
C GLY A 11 4.00 -7.38 18.37
N GLN A 12 3.58 -6.97 19.56
CA GLN A 12 2.76 -5.79 19.78
C GLN A 12 3.57 -4.57 19.31
N GLY A 13 3.43 -4.13 18.05
CA GLY A 13 4.18 -2.94 17.60
C GLY A 13 4.20 -2.55 16.13
N ASP A 14 3.83 -3.40 15.17
CA ASP A 14 3.84 -3.01 13.75
C ASP A 14 2.42 -2.94 13.17
N ALA A 15 1.60 -2.08 13.75
CA ALA A 15 0.73 -1.29 12.88
C ALA A 15 1.66 -0.32 12.13
N GLN A 16 2.46 -0.85 11.21
CA GLN A 16 3.27 -0.09 10.27
C GLN A 16 2.27 0.64 9.39
N ARG A 17 1.73 1.76 9.89
CA ARG A 17 0.89 2.65 9.13
C ARG A 17 1.74 3.05 7.92
N VAL A 18 1.22 2.78 6.74
CA VAL A 18 1.88 3.17 5.50
C VAL A 18 2.13 4.69 5.57
N SER A 19 3.38 5.11 5.43
CA SER A 19 3.74 6.53 5.46
C SER A 19 3.40 7.20 4.12
N ASP A 20 3.12 8.50 4.11
CA ASP A 20 2.86 9.28 2.87
C ASP A 20 3.96 9.08 1.83
N ASP A 21 5.20 9.00 2.27
CA ASP A 21 6.34 8.79 1.39
C ASP A 21 6.32 7.39 0.74
N GLN A 22 5.85 6.37 1.45
CA GLN A 22 5.64 5.02 0.89
C GLN A 22 4.49 5.03 -0.12
N VAL A 23 3.40 5.75 0.15
CA VAL A 23 2.29 5.95 -0.79
C VAL A 23 2.77 6.66 -2.05
N ARG A 24 3.51 7.76 -1.92
CA ARG A 24 4.10 8.52 -3.03
C ARG A 24 5.02 7.65 -3.88
N ARG A 25 5.92 6.89 -3.25
CA ARG A 25 6.83 5.98 -3.98
C ARG A 25 6.06 4.88 -4.70
N ALA A 26 5.06 4.29 -4.05
CA ALA A 26 4.22 3.27 -4.67
C ALA A 26 3.47 3.82 -5.89
N ARG A 27 2.92 5.02 -5.79
CA ARG A 27 2.27 5.71 -6.93
C ARG A 27 3.21 5.92 -8.10
N LEU A 28 4.43 6.39 -7.83
CA LEU A 28 5.44 6.56 -8.88
C LEU A 28 5.82 5.22 -9.51
N ALA A 29 5.99 4.17 -8.72
CA ALA A 29 6.29 2.83 -9.24
C ALA A 29 5.17 2.29 -10.14
N VAL A 30 3.91 2.49 -9.76
CA VAL A 30 2.74 2.11 -10.56
C VAL A 30 2.68 2.90 -11.87
N ALA A 31 2.85 4.23 -11.80
CA ALA A 31 2.86 5.07 -13.00
C ALA A 31 3.98 4.71 -13.99
N ASN A 32 5.14 4.25 -13.49
CA ASN A 32 6.23 3.77 -14.33
C ASN A 32 5.97 2.37 -14.90
N GLY A 33 5.17 1.54 -14.23
CA GLY A 33 4.84 0.18 -14.65
C GLY A 33 3.57 0.07 -15.51
N ALA A 34 2.74 1.11 -15.55
CA ALA A 34 1.49 1.10 -16.27
C ALA A 34 1.68 1.24 -17.79
N LEU A 35 0.83 0.55 -18.56
CA LEU A 35 0.85 0.60 -20.02
C LEU A 35 0.07 1.79 -20.60
N GLY A 36 -0.63 2.55 -19.75
CA GLY A 36 -1.40 3.71 -20.12
C GLY A 36 -2.10 4.34 -18.92
N VAL A 37 -2.81 5.45 -19.17
CA VAL A 37 -3.55 6.18 -18.13
C VAL A 37 -4.65 5.32 -17.49
N ASP A 38 -5.41 4.59 -18.29
CA ASP A 38 -6.51 3.74 -17.81
C ASP A 38 -6.01 2.60 -16.91
N ASP A 39 -4.95 1.92 -17.37
CA ASP A 39 -4.25 0.86 -16.63
C ASP A 39 -3.64 1.39 -15.32
N CYS A 40 -3.04 2.58 -15.35
CA CYS A 40 -2.51 3.24 -14.15
C CYS A 40 -3.61 3.51 -13.11
N VAL A 41 -4.75 4.03 -13.55
CA VAL A 41 -5.90 4.31 -12.65
C VAL A 41 -6.41 3.02 -12.03
N GLN A 42 -6.57 1.96 -12.82
CA GLN A 42 -7.04 0.66 -12.34
C GLN A 42 -6.06 0.04 -11.33
N LEU A 43 -4.75 0.11 -11.60
CA LEU A 43 -3.72 -0.39 -10.68
C LEU A 43 -3.69 0.41 -9.36
N LEU A 44 -3.85 1.73 -9.42
CA LEU A 44 -3.93 2.56 -8.23
C LEU A 44 -5.18 2.25 -7.39
N ASP A 45 -6.32 2.00 -8.04
CA ASP A 45 -7.57 1.59 -7.38
C ASP A 45 -7.43 0.26 -6.65
N MET A 46 -6.89 -0.75 -7.33
CA MET A 46 -6.64 -2.08 -6.74
C MET A 46 -5.69 -2.04 -5.54
N LEU A 47 -4.80 -1.05 -5.49
CA LEU A 47 -3.86 -0.86 -4.39
C LEU A 47 -4.38 0.10 -3.31
N GLY A 48 -5.56 0.69 -3.48
CA GLY A 48 -6.09 1.73 -2.59
C GLY A 48 -5.21 3.00 -2.57
N LEU A 49 -4.48 3.26 -3.64
CA LEU A 49 -3.60 4.41 -3.83
C LEU A 49 -4.25 5.52 -4.65
N THR A 50 -5.55 5.43 -4.92
CA THR A 50 -6.33 6.40 -5.70
C THR A 50 -6.20 7.81 -5.15
N LEU A 51 -6.37 8.77 -6.05
CA LEU A 51 -6.55 10.16 -5.68
C LEU A 51 -7.95 10.25 -5.07
N ASP A 52 -8.07 10.59 -3.79
CA ASP A 52 -9.37 10.92 -3.21
C ASP A 52 -9.98 12.07 -4.05
N GLU A 53 -11.32 12.18 -4.15
CA GLU A 53 -11.99 13.11 -5.08
C GLU A 53 -11.64 14.60 -4.83
N ASP A 54 -10.98 14.91 -3.72
CA ASP A 54 -10.44 16.23 -3.35
C ASP A 54 -8.95 16.43 -3.71
N GLY A 55 -8.29 15.47 -4.36
CA GLY A 55 -6.85 15.52 -4.64
C GLY A 55 -5.96 15.11 -3.45
N GLN A 56 -6.54 14.75 -2.31
CA GLN A 56 -5.80 14.46 -1.09
C GLN A 56 -5.45 12.98 -0.99
N ALA A 57 -4.16 12.66 -0.79
CA ALA A 57 -3.70 11.28 -0.63
C ALA A 57 -4.21 10.64 0.68
N PRO A 58 -4.37 9.30 0.72
CA PRO A 58 -4.97 8.59 1.84
C PRO A 58 -3.98 8.44 3.02
N VAL A 59 -3.57 9.56 3.62
CA VAL A 59 -3.02 9.61 4.98
C VAL A 59 -3.30 10.98 5.59
N GLN A 60 -4.31 11.05 6.46
CA GLN A 60 -4.42 12.15 7.42
C GLN A 60 -4.09 11.59 8.81
N ARG A 61 -2.94 12.05 9.30
CA ARG A 61 -2.26 11.88 10.59
C ARG A 61 -3.12 11.55 11.81
#